data_AF-A0A553UIA0-F1
#
_entry.id   AF-A0A553UIA0-F1
#
_cell.length_a   1.000
_cell.length_b   1.000
_cell.length_c   1.000
_cell.angle_alpha   90.00
_cell.angle_beta   90.00
_cell.angle_gamma   90.00
#
_symmetry.space_group_name_H-M   'P 1'
#
loop_
_entity.id
_entity.type
_entity.pdbx_description
1 polymer ?
#
loop_
_entity_poly.entity_id
_entity_poly.type
_entity_poly.pdbx_seq_one_letter_code
_entity_poly.pdbx_strand_id
1 'polypeptide(L)'
;MRFLAIALLLGAFLGAKTPPALLDIAQKIQTTMATATATTSPEDDLSSDDAVINSLPTIQKLGLEFFNQVPPLQEFNPRDEQEAHFVGWLKNFEMLHLFALIAGYTADPDKKPPLSQVINDYLKVLDFIYGPLIEAHKQGLDLNAYIKALRTLPSDPKSWDDTVHYFTANRQVKPKPMLPVQAFFKDFKIVELAYRLIKGGDTQALLGELLSWGYANTYAINNLGFESNGGDAVDTKDYQKLYAPYYAQYGVRLAEFLYESYYYTFDDPLSRPQLNIPTLQKHPQLCFKPKYLRQKFKQACLDILQKGTYKTQTIEDYFKIIGYLQTIPLVNVDNSPCLAHNAQGKLQKFKSKNPFCVALQNGL
;
A
#
# COMPACT_ATOMS: atom_id res chain seq x y z
N MET A 1 -3.52 -42.60 -11.78
CA MET A 1 -2.54 -42.00 -10.85
C MET A 1 -1.43 -41.31 -11.66
N ARG A 2 -1.56 -40.01 -11.92
CA ARG A 2 -0.46 -39.15 -12.35
C ARG A 2 -0.67 -37.78 -11.73
N PHE A 3 0.04 -37.54 -10.64
CA PHE A 3 0.16 -36.22 -10.01
C PHE A 3 1.02 -35.36 -10.92
N LEU A 4 0.42 -34.32 -11.52
CA LEU A 4 1.19 -33.21 -12.10
C LEU A 4 1.25 -32.12 -11.03
N ALA A 5 2.43 -31.96 -10.44
CA ALA A 5 2.75 -30.85 -9.57
C ALA A 5 2.75 -29.55 -10.41
N ILE A 6 1.70 -28.75 -10.26
CA ILE A 6 1.63 -27.39 -10.77
C ILE A 6 2.22 -26.47 -9.70
N ALA A 7 3.44 -25.99 -9.93
CA ALA A 7 4.02 -24.91 -9.15
C ALA A 7 3.20 -23.62 -9.38
N LEU A 8 2.58 -23.15 -8.29
CA LEU A 8 1.89 -21.86 -8.19
C LEU A 8 2.90 -20.71 -8.33
N LEU A 9 2.88 -20.02 -9.47
CA LEU A 9 3.48 -18.70 -9.66
C LEU A 9 2.49 -17.58 -9.26
N LEU A 10 1.86 -17.71 -8.09
CA LEU A 10 0.99 -16.71 -7.50
C LEU A 10 1.34 -16.63 -6.01
N GLY A 11 2.09 -15.58 -5.61
CA GLY A 11 2.41 -15.28 -4.21
C GLY A 11 3.87 -15.48 -3.76
N ALA A 12 4.85 -15.37 -4.65
CA ALA A 12 6.26 -15.68 -4.35
C ALA A 12 7.04 -14.62 -3.54
N PHE A 13 6.41 -13.57 -2.99
CA PHE A 13 7.08 -12.64 -2.07
C PHE A 13 6.77 -12.89 -0.58
N LEU A 14 5.84 -13.78 -0.25
CA LEU A 14 5.42 -14.01 1.16
C LEU A 14 6.42 -14.83 2.00
N GLY A 15 7.61 -15.12 1.49
CA GLY A 15 8.70 -15.81 2.22
C GLY A 15 10.12 -15.43 1.80
N ALA A 16 10.30 -14.40 0.96
CA ALA A 16 11.62 -13.97 0.53
C ALA A 16 12.35 -13.28 1.69
N LYS A 17 13.57 -13.75 2.01
CA LYS A 17 14.49 -13.00 2.88
C LYS A 17 14.81 -11.68 2.20
N THR A 18 14.97 -10.61 2.96
CA THR A 18 15.39 -9.30 2.47
C THR A 18 16.61 -9.47 1.56
N PRO A 19 16.58 -8.99 0.30
CA PRO A 19 17.73 -9.07 -0.59
C PRO A 19 18.97 -8.48 0.09
N PRO A 20 20.10 -9.21 0.17
CA PRO A 20 21.29 -8.73 0.89
C PRO A 20 21.75 -7.34 0.46
N ALA A 21 21.70 -7.05 -0.84
CA ALA A 21 22.11 -5.76 -1.37
C ALA A 21 21.20 -4.59 -0.89
N LEU A 22 19.89 -4.82 -0.72
CA LEU A 22 19.00 -3.80 -0.16
C LEU A 22 19.29 -3.56 1.32
N LEU A 23 19.61 -4.61 2.08
CA LEU A 23 19.97 -4.49 3.48
C LEU A 23 21.31 -3.74 3.64
N ASP A 24 22.29 -4.02 2.79
CA ASP A 24 23.59 -3.32 2.80
C ASP A 24 23.43 -1.81 2.53
N ILE A 25 22.56 -1.44 1.58
CA ILE A 25 22.26 -0.03 1.30
C ILE A 25 21.52 0.60 2.47
N ALA A 26 20.50 -0.06 3.03
CA ALA A 26 19.78 0.43 4.19
C ALA A 26 20.72 0.63 5.40
N GLN A 27 21.69 -0.26 5.60
CA GLN A 27 22.70 -0.12 6.66
C GLN A 27 23.61 1.09 6.43
N LYS A 28 24.00 1.37 5.18
CA LYS A 28 24.77 2.58 4.84
C LYS A 28 23.97 3.85 5.10
N ILE A 29 22.68 3.88 4.74
CA ILE A 29 21.79 5.01 5.04
C ILE A 29 21.72 5.21 6.56
N GLN A 30 21.43 4.13 7.30
CA GLN A 30 21.34 4.13 8.76
C GLN A 30 22.61 4.67 9.43
N THR A 31 23.78 4.18 9.01
CA THR A 31 25.07 4.61 9.58
C THR A 31 25.39 6.06 9.24
N THR A 32 25.03 6.51 8.04
CA THR A 32 25.19 7.91 7.62
C THR A 32 24.30 8.82 8.48
N MET A 33 23.02 8.47 8.66
CA MET A 33 22.08 9.21 9.50
C MET A 33 22.58 9.26 10.96
N ALA A 34 22.96 8.11 11.52
CA ALA A 34 23.45 8.02 12.90
C ALA A 34 24.71 8.84 13.15
N THR A 35 25.61 8.92 12.16
CA THR A 35 26.84 9.72 12.27
C THR A 35 26.51 11.20 12.24
N ALA A 36 25.62 11.62 11.34
CA ALA A 36 25.22 13.02 11.21
C ALA A 36 24.44 13.52 12.44
N THR A 37 23.64 12.67 13.08
CA THR A 37 22.86 13.05 14.27
C THR A 37 23.58 12.76 15.58
N ALA A 38 24.85 12.35 15.56
CA ALA A 38 25.57 11.94 16.77
C ALA A 38 25.80 13.10 17.76
N THR A 39 25.84 14.32 17.26
CA THR A 39 26.08 15.55 18.04
C THR A 39 24.84 16.41 18.22
N THR A 40 23.73 16.05 17.58
CA THR A 40 22.47 16.78 17.62
C THR A 40 21.71 16.41 18.89
N SER A 41 21.25 17.39 19.67
CA SER A 41 20.38 17.08 20.81
C SER A 41 19.05 16.50 20.30
N PRO A 42 18.40 15.58 21.02
CA PRO A 42 17.07 15.09 20.66
C PRO A 42 15.99 16.18 20.58
N GLU A 43 16.25 17.37 21.15
CA GLU A 43 15.37 18.54 21.13
C GLU A 43 15.68 19.50 19.97
N ASP A 44 16.79 19.29 19.25
CA ASP A 44 17.25 20.20 18.21
C ASP A 44 16.59 19.93 16.86
N ASP A 45 16.32 21.01 16.15
CA ASP A 45 15.80 21.02 14.79
C ASP A 45 16.84 20.49 13.79
N LEU A 46 16.59 19.28 13.27
CA LEU A 46 17.45 18.65 12.26
C LEU A 46 17.60 19.50 10.98
N SER A 47 16.61 20.34 10.66
CA SER A 47 16.61 21.15 9.44
C SER A 47 17.62 22.30 9.45
N SER A 48 18.20 22.59 10.62
CA SER A 48 19.25 23.60 10.81
C SER A 48 20.63 22.99 11.12
N ASP A 49 20.73 21.66 11.26
CA ASP A 49 21.97 20.98 11.59
C ASP A 49 22.84 20.78 10.34
N ASP A 50 24.00 21.45 10.31
CA ASP A 50 24.95 21.39 9.20
C ASP A 50 25.39 19.95 8.88
N ALA A 51 25.58 19.08 9.88
CA ALA A 51 26.01 17.70 9.64
C ALA A 51 24.89 16.90 8.96
N VAL A 52 23.64 17.12 9.38
CA VAL A 52 22.46 16.52 8.74
C VAL A 52 22.32 17.04 7.31
N ILE A 53 22.34 18.35 7.09
CA ILE A 53 22.21 18.98 5.76
C ILE A 53 23.31 18.48 4.82
N ASN A 54 24.56 18.45 5.28
CA ASN A 54 25.70 17.97 4.48
C ASN A 54 25.61 16.48 4.14
N SER A 55 24.85 15.69 4.91
CA SER A 55 24.64 14.27 4.62
C SER A 55 23.61 14.01 3.52
N LEU A 56 22.69 14.97 3.27
CA LEU A 56 21.53 14.79 2.37
C LEU A 56 21.90 14.31 0.96
N PRO A 57 22.94 14.82 0.28
CA PRO A 57 23.31 14.32 -1.05
C PRO A 57 23.70 12.84 -1.06
N THR A 58 24.37 12.38 0.00
CA THR A 58 24.77 10.98 0.15
C THR A 58 23.56 10.10 0.43
N ILE A 59 22.69 10.55 1.34
CA ILE A 59 21.44 9.86 1.69
C ILE A 59 20.51 9.75 0.48
N GLN A 60 20.37 10.81 -0.32
CA GLN A 60 19.62 10.81 -1.58
C GLN A 60 20.17 9.78 -2.56
N LYS A 61 21.49 9.78 -2.79
CA LYS A 61 22.14 8.83 -3.70
C LYS A 61 21.89 7.39 -3.28
N LEU A 62 22.05 7.08 -1.99
CA LEU A 62 21.79 5.75 -1.44
C LEU A 62 20.31 5.37 -1.52
N GLY A 63 19.39 6.30 -1.27
CA GLY A 63 17.96 6.09 -1.44
C GLY A 63 17.60 5.71 -2.88
N LEU A 64 18.11 6.44 -3.87
CA LEU A 64 17.91 6.09 -5.28
C LEU A 64 18.55 4.74 -5.65
N GLU A 65 19.74 4.43 -5.13
CA GLU A 65 20.38 3.12 -5.30
C GLU A 65 19.51 1.99 -4.74
N PHE A 66 18.89 2.20 -3.57
CA PHE A 66 17.96 1.26 -2.96
C PHE A 66 16.78 0.98 -3.89
N PHE A 67 16.06 2.01 -4.35
CA PHE A 67 14.87 1.81 -5.19
C PHE A 67 15.18 1.29 -6.60
N ASN A 68 16.40 1.47 -7.10
CA ASN A 68 16.85 0.82 -8.32
C ASN A 68 17.02 -0.70 -8.17
N GLN A 69 17.10 -1.20 -6.94
CA GLN A 69 17.25 -2.62 -6.61
C GLN A 69 15.97 -3.25 -6.02
N VAL A 70 14.91 -2.47 -5.81
CA VAL A 70 13.62 -3.00 -5.32
C VAL A 70 12.96 -3.84 -6.42
N PRO A 71 12.78 -5.17 -6.23
CA PRO A 71 12.37 -6.04 -7.33
C PRO A 71 11.04 -5.66 -7.99
N PRO A 72 9.95 -5.33 -7.24
CA PRO A 72 8.71 -4.87 -7.87
C PRO A 72 8.92 -3.65 -8.79
N LEU A 73 9.77 -2.70 -8.41
CA LEU A 73 10.00 -1.49 -9.20
C LEU A 73 10.90 -1.74 -10.42
N GLN A 74 11.76 -2.76 -10.39
CA GLN A 74 12.54 -3.19 -11.56
C GLN A 74 11.65 -3.81 -12.65
N GLU A 75 10.51 -4.38 -12.25
CA GLU A 75 9.53 -4.93 -13.18
C GLU A 75 8.65 -3.85 -13.83
N PHE A 76 8.72 -2.62 -13.35
CA PHE A 76 8.00 -1.48 -13.92
C PHE A 76 8.76 -0.95 -15.14
N ASN A 77 8.33 -1.35 -16.34
CA ASN A 77 9.00 -1.02 -17.61
C ASN A 77 8.30 0.13 -18.34
N PRO A 78 8.64 1.42 -18.09
CA PRO A 78 7.95 2.55 -18.72
C PRO A 78 8.05 2.50 -20.25
N ARG A 79 6.94 2.78 -20.93
CA ARG A 79 6.81 2.71 -22.39
C ARG A 79 7.10 4.04 -23.09
N ASP A 80 7.04 5.14 -22.36
CA ASP A 80 7.29 6.49 -22.85
C ASP A 80 7.92 7.37 -21.76
N GLU A 81 8.29 8.60 -22.13
CA GLU A 81 8.92 9.57 -21.24
C GLU A 81 8.02 9.96 -20.05
N GLN A 82 6.70 10.00 -20.25
CA GLN A 82 5.76 10.35 -19.20
C GLN A 82 5.65 9.25 -18.14
N GLU A 83 5.61 7.98 -18.58
CA GLU A 83 5.70 6.83 -17.67
C GLU A 83 7.04 6.79 -16.95
N ALA A 84 8.14 7.06 -17.65
CA ALA A 84 9.47 7.11 -17.05
C ALA A 84 9.57 8.21 -15.98
N HIS A 85 8.97 9.37 -16.24
CA HIS A 85 8.86 10.46 -15.28
C HIS A 85 8.04 10.05 -14.05
N PHE A 86 6.89 9.37 -14.23
CA PHE A 86 6.12 8.84 -13.12
C PHE A 86 6.92 7.84 -12.28
N VAL A 87 7.59 6.86 -12.91
CA VAL A 87 8.42 5.89 -12.18
C VAL A 87 9.58 6.58 -11.44
N GLY A 88 10.19 7.61 -12.03
CA GLY A 88 11.23 8.40 -11.36
C GLY A 88 10.71 9.13 -10.12
N TRP A 89 9.57 9.79 -10.24
CA TRP A 89 8.94 10.49 -9.11
C TRP A 89 8.36 9.56 -8.05
N LEU A 90 7.92 8.35 -8.42
CA LEU A 90 7.57 7.28 -7.48
C LEU A 90 8.76 6.96 -6.57
N LYS A 91 9.96 6.79 -7.15
CA LYS A 91 11.17 6.52 -6.36
C LYS A 91 11.50 7.67 -5.40
N ASN A 92 11.34 8.92 -5.86
CA ASN A 92 11.54 10.09 -4.99
C ASN A 92 10.53 10.14 -3.84
N PHE A 93 9.26 9.83 -4.11
CA PHE A 93 8.22 9.77 -3.09
C PHE A 93 8.52 8.67 -2.05
N GLU A 94 8.79 7.45 -2.51
CA GLU A 94 9.09 6.31 -1.64
C GLU A 94 10.40 6.49 -0.87
N MET A 95 11.34 7.28 -1.39
CA MET A 95 12.56 7.63 -0.67
C MET A 95 12.30 8.40 0.62
N LEU A 96 11.28 9.25 0.67
CA LEU A 96 10.88 9.93 1.91
C LEU A 96 10.39 8.93 2.97
N HIS A 97 9.61 7.93 2.55
CA HIS A 97 9.15 6.85 3.41
C HIS A 97 10.32 6.00 3.94
N LEU A 98 11.28 5.67 3.08
CA LEU A 98 12.49 4.94 3.47
C LEU A 98 13.30 5.74 4.50
N PHE A 99 13.45 7.05 4.31
CA PHE A 99 14.14 7.91 5.26
C PHE A 99 13.43 7.94 6.60
N ALA A 100 12.10 8.06 6.61
CA ALA A 100 11.33 8.06 7.85
C ALA A 100 11.48 6.76 8.66
N LEU A 101 11.52 5.61 7.96
CA LEU A 101 11.71 4.30 8.58
C LEU A 101 13.13 4.10 9.12
N ILE A 102 14.15 4.49 8.36
CA ILE A 102 15.55 4.31 8.78
C ILE A 102 15.91 5.31 9.88
N ALA A 103 15.38 6.53 9.84
CA ALA A 103 15.53 7.50 10.92
C ALA A 103 14.85 6.99 12.20
N GLY A 104 13.62 6.49 12.12
CA GLY A 104 12.94 5.88 13.26
C GLY A 104 13.68 4.67 13.84
N TYR A 105 14.20 3.77 12.99
CA TYR A 105 15.08 2.68 13.43
C TYR A 105 16.38 3.20 14.08
N THR A 106 16.93 4.30 13.57
CA THR A 106 18.15 4.92 14.12
C THR A 106 17.90 5.56 15.49
N ALA A 107 16.73 6.15 15.70
CA ALA A 107 16.30 6.74 16.96
C ALA A 107 15.88 5.68 18.01
N ASP A 108 15.43 4.50 17.59
CA ASP A 108 15.03 3.42 18.50
C ASP A 108 16.20 2.91 19.35
N PRO A 109 16.19 3.06 20.69
CA PRO A 109 17.25 2.54 21.53
C PRO A 109 17.28 0.99 21.56
N ASP A 110 16.12 0.34 21.37
CA ASP A 110 16.00 -1.11 21.43
C ASP A 110 16.32 -1.80 20.10
N LYS A 111 16.41 -1.03 19.00
CA LYS A 111 16.61 -1.52 17.62
C LYS A 111 15.62 -2.64 17.26
N LYS A 112 14.35 -2.46 17.63
CA LYS A 112 13.27 -3.42 17.47
C LYS A 112 12.13 -2.85 16.61
N PRO A 113 11.76 -3.52 15.50
CA PRO A 113 12.34 -4.77 15.00
C PRO A 113 13.73 -4.57 14.36
N PRO A 114 14.51 -5.65 14.13
CA PRO A 114 15.80 -5.54 13.44
C PRO A 114 15.66 -4.87 12.07
N LEU A 115 16.68 -4.14 11.61
CA LEU A 115 16.64 -3.41 10.33
C LEU A 115 16.20 -4.30 9.16
N SER A 116 16.66 -5.54 9.12
CA SER A 116 16.26 -6.51 8.09
C SER A 116 14.74 -6.74 8.04
N GLN A 117 14.06 -6.73 9.19
CA GLN A 117 12.62 -6.85 9.27
C GLN A 117 11.93 -5.53 8.88
N VAL A 118 12.43 -4.37 9.33
CA VAL A 118 11.92 -3.05 8.90
C VAL A 118 11.89 -2.97 7.37
N ILE A 119 12.99 -3.34 6.71
CA ILE A 119 13.09 -3.35 5.25
C ILE A 119 12.16 -4.40 4.62
N ASN A 120 12.05 -5.60 5.18
CA ASN A 120 11.15 -6.63 4.65
C ASN A 120 9.67 -6.19 4.73
N ASP A 121 9.27 -5.59 5.85
CA ASP A 121 7.91 -5.13 6.06
C ASP A 121 7.59 -3.92 5.15
N TYR A 122 8.57 -3.04 4.89
CA TYR A 122 8.44 -2.01 3.87
C TYR A 122 8.35 -2.55 2.43
N LEU A 123 9.11 -3.59 2.08
CA LEU A 123 8.98 -4.24 0.76
C LEU A 123 7.58 -4.85 0.56
N LYS A 124 6.95 -5.37 1.62
CA LYS A 124 5.55 -5.83 1.57
C LYS A 124 4.57 -4.68 1.40
N VAL A 125 4.86 -3.49 1.95
CA VAL A 125 4.08 -2.28 1.67
C VAL A 125 4.17 -1.95 0.19
N LEU A 126 5.38 -1.91 -0.40
CA LEU A 126 5.55 -1.62 -1.82
C LEU A 126 4.83 -2.64 -2.72
N ASP A 127 4.90 -3.94 -2.39
CA ASP A 127 4.15 -4.99 -3.09
C ASP A 127 2.62 -4.78 -2.98
N PHE A 128 2.14 -4.46 -1.78
CA PHE A 128 0.72 -4.17 -1.55
C PHE A 128 0.23 -2.95 -2.34
N ILE A 129 1.04 -1.89 -2.40
CA ILE A 129 0.67 -0.61 -3.04
C ILE A 129 0.79 -0.68 -4.56
N TYR A 130 1.90 -1.20 -5.08
CA TYR A 130 2.24 -1.11 -6.51
C TYR A 130 2.18 -2.43 -7.27
N GLY A 131 2.25 -3.58 -6.60
CA GLY A 131 2.25 -4.89 -7.25
C GLY A 131 1.12 -5.08 -8.27
N PRO A 132 -0.16 -4.79 -7.91
CA PRO A 132 -1.25 -4.92 -8.86
C PRO A 132 -1.19 -3.93 -10.03
N LEU A 133 -0.69 -2.71 -9.79
CA LEU A 133 -0.50 -1.69 -10.84
C LEU A 133 0.56 -2.13 -11.85
N ILE A 134 1.70 -2.62 -11.36
CA ILE A 134 2.80 -3.14 -12.19
C ILE A 134 2.31 -4.32 -13.03
N GLU A 135 1.55 -5.24 -12.43
CA GLU A 135 1.01 -6.39 -13.17
C GLU A 135 -0.03 -5.96 -14.22
N ALA A 136 -0.90 -4.99 -13.92
CA ALA A 136 -1.83 -4.45 -14.89
C ALA A 136 -1.10 -3.73 -16.04
N HIS A 137 -0.03 -2.99 -15.74
CA HIS A 137 0.82 -2.32 -16.72
C HIS A 137 1.45 -3.31 -17.70
N LYS A 138 2.02 -4.42 -17.21
CA LYS A 138 2.55 -5.51 -18.06
C LYS A 138 1.50 -6.11 -18.99
N GLN A 139 0.24 -6.07 -18.57
CA GLN A 139 -0.91 -6.55 -19.36
C GLN A 139 -1.55 -5.46 -20.22
N GLY A 140 -0.91 -4.30 -20.36
CA GLY A 140 -1.30 -3.24 -21.27
C GLY A 140 -2.26 -2.21 -20.68
N LEU A 141 -2.38 -2.07 -19.35
CA LEU A 141 -3.02 -0.90 -18.74
C LEU A 141 -2.31 0.36 -19.25
N ASP A 142 -3.04 1.38 -19.71
CA ASP A 142 -2.47 2.70 -20.02
C ASP A 142 -2.18 3.46 -18.72
N LEU A 143 -0.89 3.65 -18.40
CA LEU A 143 -0.50 4.29 -17.14
C LEU A 143 -0.80 5.79 -17.15
N ASN A 144 -0.71 6.45 -18.29
CA ASN A 144 -0.98 7.88 -18.40
C ASN A 144 -2.46 8.16 -18.14
N ALA A 145 -3.35 7.33 -18.70
CA ALA A 145 -4.78 7.37 -18.38
C ALA A 145 -5.04 7.06 -16.90
N TYR A 146 -4.36 6.07 -16.34
CA TYR A 146 -4.47 5.71 -14.93
C TYR A 146 -4.06 6.86 -13.99
N ILE A 147 -2.90 7.49 -14.24
CA ILE A 147 -2.42 8.65 -13.49
C ILE A 147 -3.40 9.82 -13.59
N LYS A 148 -3.97 10.06 -14.78
CA LYS A 148 -4.99 11.09 -14.98
C LYS A 148 -6.23 10.82 -14.12
N ALA A 149 -6.65 9.56 -14.02
CA ALA A 149 -7.74 9.16 -13.13
C ALA A 149 -7.37 9.31 -11.65
N LEU A 150 -6.15 8.97 -11.24
CA LEU A 150 -5.69 9.18 -9.85
C LEU A 150 -5.75 10.64 -9.43
N ARG A 151 -5.42 11.57 -10.33
CA ARG A 151 -5.45 13.03 -10.07
C ARG A 151 -6.85 13.58 -9.77
N THR A 152 -7.92 12.85 -10.09
CA THR A 152 -9.29 13.27 -9.78
C THR A 152 -9.77 12.78 -8.42
N LEU A 153 -8.96 11.99 -7.71
CA LEU A 153 -9.33 11.39 -6.44
C LEU A 153 -8.90 12.25 -5.25
N PRO A 154 -9.67 12.22 -4.15
CA PRO A 154 -9.21 12.81 -2.90
C PRO A 154 -7.97 12.05 -2.39
N SER A 155 -7.02 12.79 -1.83
CA SER A 155 -5.71 12.28 -1.42
C SER A 155 -5.44 12.42 0.08
N ASP A 156 -6.44 12.77 0.90
CA ASP A 156 -6.26 13.04 2.34
C ASP A 156 -6.24 11.73 3.15
N PRO A 157 -5.10 11.33 3.75
CA PRO A 157 -5.01 10.13 4.58
C PRO A 157 -5.94 10.17 5.80
N LYS A 158 -6.32 11.36 6.29
CA LYS A 158 -7.17 11.52 7.49
C LYS A 158 -8.54 10.87 7.34
N SER A 159 -9.00 10.63 6.11
CA SER A 159 -10.25 9.90 5.86
C SER A 159 -10.25 8.47 6.38
N TRP A 160 -9.07 7.91 6.70
CA TRP A 160 -8.92 6.53 7.17
C TRP A 160 -8.71 6.39 8.69
N ASP A 161 -8.53 7.49 9.42
CA ASP A 161 -8.19 7.49 10.86
C ASP A 161 -9.14 6.61 11.69
N ASP A 162 -10.45 6.83 11.57
CA ASP A 162 -11.46 6.08 12.32
C ASP A 162 -11.43 4.58 11.98
N THR A 163 -11.25 4.26 10.70
CA THR A 163 -11.26 2.86 10.23
C THR A 163 -10.01 2.12 10.68
N VAL A 164 -8.84 2.74 10.57
CA VAL A 164 -7.57 2.17 11.04
C VAL A 164 -7.58 2.04 12.57
N HIS A 165 -8.08 3.06 13.29
CA HIS A 165 -8.24 3.02 14.73
C HIS A 165 -9.17 1.87 15.15
N TYR A 166 -10.31 1.72 14.48
CA TYR A 166 -11.27 0.64 14.71
C TYR A 166 -10.59 -0.73 14.63
N PHE A 167 -9.88 -1.05 13.53
CA PHE A 167 -9.22 -2.35 13.40
C PHE A 167 -8.06 -2.54 14.36
N THR A 168 -7.35 -1.48 14.70
CA THR A 168 -6.28 -1.50 15.69
C THR A 168 -6.79 -1.87 17.08
N ALA A 169 -7.92 -1.30 17.49
CA ALA A 169 -8.59 -1.55 18.76
C ALA A 169 -9.26 -2.94 18.82
N ASN A 170 -9.78 -3.42 17.69
CA ASN A 170 -10.54 -4.68 17.60
C ASN A 170 -9.69 -5.87 17.13
N ARG A 171 -8.36 -5.80 17.27
CA ARG A 171 -7.48 -6.96 17.01
C ARG A 171 -7.86 -8.09 17.96
N GLN A 172 -8.45 -9.15 17.43
CA GLN A 172 -8.79 -10.33 18.22
C GLN A 172 -7.51 -11.07 18.60
N VAL A 173 -6.94 -10.74 19.77
CA VAL A 173 -5.76 -11.43 20.32
C VAL A 173 -6.18 -12.67 21.12
N LYS A 174 -7.33 -12.60 21.82
CA LYS A 174 -7.92 -13.71 22.59
C LYS A 174 -9.46 -13.66 22.55
N PRO A 175 -10.15 -14.80 22.37
CA PRO A 175 -9.62 -16.11 21.97
C PRO A 175 -8.94 -16.04 20.59
N LYS A 176 -8.09 -17.03 20.26
CA LYS A 176 -7.40 -17.05 18.97
C LYS A 176 -8.46 -17.03 17.86
N PRO A 177 -8.45 -16.03 16.95
CA PRO A 177 -9.52 -15.87 15.99
C PRO A 177 -9.48 -16.98 14.94
N MET A 178 -10.52 -17.13 14.15
CA MET A 178 -10.52 -18.11 13.06
C MET A 178 -9.49 -17.76 11.97
N LEU A 179 -9.04 -18.76 11.21
CA LEU A 179 -7.98 -18.58 10.21
C LEU A 179 -8.22 -17.42 9.21
N PRO A 180 -9.43 -17.19 8.66
CA PRO A 180 -9.67 -16.06 7.76
C PRO A 180 -9.49 -14.70 8.45
N VAL A 181 -9.92 -14.56 9.70
CA VAL A 181 -9.73 -13.36 10.52
C VAL A 181 -8.25 -13.14 10.84
N GLN A 182 -7.51 -14.22 11.14
CA GLN A 182 -6.04 -14.16 11.31
C GLN A 182 -5.36 -13.67 10.03
N ALA A 183 -5.78 -14.17 8.86
CA ALA A 183 -5.23 -13.75 7.58
C ALA A 183 -5.52 -12.26 7.31
N PHE A 184 -6.72 -11.79 7.62
CA PHE A 184 -7.05 -10.36 7.53
C PHE A 184 -6.13 -9.50 8.41
N PHE A 185 -6.02 -9.81 9.71
CA PHE A 185 -5.20 -9.02 10.61
C PHE A 185 -3.69 -9.12 10.32
N LYS A 186 -3.24 -10.22 9.70
CA LYS A 186 -1.86 -10.33 9.22
C LYS A 186 -1.57 -9.30 8.12
N ASP A 187 -2.45 -9.20 7.14
CA ASP A 187 -2.27 -8.24 6.04
C ASP A 187 -2.59 -6.80 6.47
N PHE A 188 -3.56 -6.61 7.38
CA PHE A 188 -3.89 -5.30 7.94
C PHE A 188 -2.68 -4.62 8.58
N LYS A 189 -1.76 -5.35 9.20
CA LYS A 189 -0.52 -4.79 9.74
C LYS A 189 0.34 -4.09 8.67
N ILE A 190 0.40 -4.65 7.46
CA ILE A 190 1.12 -4.04 6.33
C ILE A 190 0.36 -2.80 5.84
N VAL A 191 -0.96 -2.90 5.74
CA VAL A 191 -1.85 -1.79 5.33
C VAL A 191 -1.77 -0.62 6.30
N GLU A 192 -1.69 -0.92 7.60
CA GLU A 192 -1.58 0.06 8.66
C GLU A 192 -0.22 0.78 8.64
N LEU A 193 0.87 0.05 8.38
CA LEU A 193 2.17 0.66 8.11
C LEU A 193 2.11 1.59 6.88
N ALA A 194 1.48 1.14 5.79
CA ALA A 194 1.29 1.96 4.59
C ALA A 194 0.52 3.25 4.89
N TYR A 195 -0.54 3.17 5.69
CA TYR A 195 -1.30 4.33 6.15
C TYR A 195 -0.46 5.29 7.00
N ARG A 196 0.36 4.77 7.94
CA ARG A 196 1.23 5.61 8.77
C ARG A 196 2.27 6.37 7.95
N LEU A 197 2.84 5.72 6.93
CA LEU A 197 3.78 6.36 6.01
C LEU A 197 3.14 7.59 5.33
N ILE A 198 1.94 7.46 4.75
CA ILE A 198 1.31 8.63 4.12
C ILE A 198 0.75 9.65 5.12
N LYS A 199 0.38 9.23 6.34
CA LYS A 199 -0.08 10.16 7.38
C LYS A 199 1.03 11.15 7.75
N GLY A 200 2.28 10.71 7.68
CA GLY A 200 3.43 11.47 8.12
C GLY A 200 3.54 11.58 9.63
N GLY A 201 4.63 12.19 10.09
CA GLY A 201 4.90 12.44 11.49
C GLY A 201 5.38 11.22 12.28
N ASP A 202 5.85 11.49 13.49
CA ASP A 202 6.54 10.51 14.31
C ASP A 202 5.55 9.58 15.01
N THR A 203 5.74 8.27 14.82
CA THR A 203 4.76 7.28 15.26
C THR A 203 5.31 5.86 15.31
N GLN A 204 4.57 4.92 15.88
CA GLN A 204 4.91 3.50 15.89
C GLN A 204 3.85 2.66 15.18
N ALA A 205 4.28 1.81 14.25
CA ALA A 205 3.43 0.88 13.51
C ALA A 205 3.07 -0.38 14.31
N LEU A 206 2.02 -1.10 13.89
CA LEU A 206 1.61 -2.34 14.57
C LEU A 206 2.61 -3.51 14.45
N LEU A 207 3.56 -3.40 13.54
CA LEU A 207 4.67 -4.34 13.35
C LEU A 207 5.88 -4.00 14.24
N GLY A 208 5.86 -2.81 14.87
CA GLY A 208 6.84 -2.36 15.87
C GLY A 208 7.74 -1.23 15.38
N GLU A 209 7.79 -0.97 14.07
CA GLU A 209 8.65 0.05 13.46
C GLU A 209 8.29 1.43 13.99
N LEU A 210 9.30 2.14 14.46
CA LEU A 210 9.23 3.58 14.66
C LEU A 210 9.42 4.29 13.32
N LEU A 211 8.59 5.29 13.07
CA LEU A 211 8.72 6.24 11.99
C LEU A 211 9.13 7.56 12.61
N SER A 212 10.21 8.17 12.11
CA SER A 212 10.59 9.54 12.47
C SER A 212 10.81 10.36 11.21
N TRP A 213 10.01 11.41 11.02
CA TRP A 213 9.97 12.17 9.78
C TRP A 213 11.01 13.29 9.69
N GLY A 214 11.78 13.55 10.75
CA GLY A 214 12.69 14.69 10.79
C GLY A 214 13.71 14.71 9.64
N TYR A 215 14.29 13.55 9.31
CA TYR A 215 15.21 13.44 8.16
C TYR A 215 14.51 13.64 6.81
N ALA A 216 13.30 13.10 6.64
CA ALA A 216 12.51 13.26 5.43
C ALA A 216 12.08 14.73 5.23
N ASN A 217 11.69 15.40 6.31
CA ASN A 217 11.33 16.81 6.31
C ASN A 217 12.53 17.71 6.06
N THR A 218 13.67 17.43 6.70
CA THR A 218 14.93 18.16 6.44
C THR A 218 15.33 18.06 4.97
N TYR A 219 15.21 16.88 4.36
CA TYR A 219 15.38 16.71 2.92
C TYR A 219 14.37 17.53 2.11
N ALA A 220 13.09 17.52 2.50
CA ALA A 220 12.06 18.25 1.77
C ALA A 220 12.26 19.78 1.82
N ILE A 221 12.66 20.32 2.97
CA ILE A 221 12.98 21.75 3.13
C ILE A 221 14.17 22.13 2.23
N ASN A 222 15.27 21.38 2.32
CA ASN A 222 16.52 21.76 1.66
C ASN A 222 16.58 21.41 0.16
N ASN A 223 15.88 20.37 -0.27
CA ASN A 223 16.00 19.85 -1.65
C ASN A 223 14.70 19.99 -2.47
N LEU A 224 13.54 20.11 -1.83
CA LEU A 224 12.24 20.24 -2.51
C LEU A 224 11.63 21.64 -2.38
N GLY A 225 12.27 22.54 -1.61
CA GLY A 225 11.84 23.93 -1.44
C GLY A 225 10.58 24.08 -0.59
N PHE A 226 10.36 23.15 0.35
CA PHE A 226 9.25 23.25 1.29
C PHE A 226 9.54 24.26 2.39
N GLU A 227 8.51 24.96 2.85
CA GLU A 227 8.62 25.87 3.98
C GLU A 227 8.53 25.08 5.30
N SER A 228 9.35 25.48 6.28
CA SER A 228 9.24 24.96 7.64
C SER A 228 8.11 25.68 8.39
N ASN A 229 7.28 24.92 9.10
CA ASN A 229 6.27 25.44 10.03
C ASN A 229 6.82 25.60 11.45
N GLY A 230 8.14 25.70 11.60
CA GLY A 230 8.86 25.71 12.87
C GLY A 230 9.56 24.37 13.12
N GLY A 231 10.87 24.42 13.36
CA GLY A 231 11.68 23.21 13.45
C GLY A 231 11.82 22.53 12.07
N ASP A 232 11.85 21.20 12.08
CA ASP A 232 11.81 20.37 10.88
C ASP A 232 10.38 19.96 10.52
N ALA A 233 9.36 20.63 11.05
CA ALA A 233 7.97 20.31 10.74
C ALA A 233 7.58 20.86 9.36
N VAL A 234 7.10 19.99 8.48
CA VAL A 234 6.54 20.32 7.17
C VAL A 234 5.04 20.04 7.18
N ASP A 235 4.22 20.91 6.55
CA ASP A 235 2.79 20.61 6.37
C ASP A 235 2.63 19.39 5.47
N THR A 236 1.92 18.36 5.93
CA THR A 236 1.58 17.18 5.13
C THR A 236 0.90 17.57 3.81
N LYS A 237 0.20 18.71 3.75
CA LYS A 237 -0.41 19.23 2.51
C LYS A 237 0.61 19.55 1.41
N ASP A 238 1.82 19.95 1.75
CA ASP A 238 2.87 20.23 0.76
C ASP A 238 3.33 18.95 0.08
N TYR A 239 3.54 17.88 0.86
CA TYR A 239 3.76 16.54 0.33
C TYR A 239 2.58 16.07 -0.53
N GLN A 240 1.34 16.22 -0.04
CA GLN A 240 0.14 15.82 -0.78
C GLN A 240 0.00 16.57 -2.10
N LYS A 241 0.37 17.85 -2.15
CA LYS A 241 0.33 18.65 -3.38
C LYS A 241 1.40 18.21 -4.37
N LEU A 242 2.64 18.04 -3.91
CA LEU A 242 3.77 17.67 -4.77
C LEU A 242 3.63 16.23 -5.31
N TYR A 243 3.18 15.31 -4.45
CA TYR A 243 3.09 13.88 -4.71
C TYR A 243 1.64 13.38 -4.86
N ALA A 244 0.72 14.24 -5.29
CA ALA A 244 -0.73 13.95 -5.33
C ALA A 244 -1.10 12.60 -5.96
N PRO A 245 -0.54 12.18 -7.12
CA PRO A 245 -0.87 10.89 -7.71
C PRO A 245 -0.45 9.70 -6.83
N TYR A 246 0.64 9.81 -6.07
CA TYR A 246 1.13 8.73 -5.22
C TYR A 246 0.34 8.62 -3.93
N TYR A 247 -0.04 9.76 -3.34
CA TYR A 247 -1.01 9.77 -2.24
C TYR A 247 -2.36 9.19 -2.67
N ALA A 248 -2.85 9.56 -3.86
CA ALA A 248 -4.06 8.97 -4.43
C ALA A 248 -3.91 7.46 -4.65
N GLN A 249 -2.75 6.99 -5.13
CA GLN A 249 -2.46 5.56 -5.26
C GLN A 249 -2.55 4.83 -3.92
N TYR A 250 -1.94 5.38 -2.87
CA TYR A 250 -2.08 4.83 -1.52
C TYR A 250 -3.53 4.84 -1.06
N GLY A 251 -4.24 5.96 -1.24
CA GLY A 251 -5.65 6.09 -0.89
C GLY A 251 -6.54 5.05 -1.59
N VAL A 252 -6.29 4.79 -2.87
CA VAL A 252 -6.95 3.72 -3.64
C VAL A 252 -6.70 2.38 -2.96
N ARG A 253 -5.45 2.02 -2.68
CA ARG A 253 -5.10 0.70 -2.10
C ARG A 253 -5.64 0.54 -0.68
N LEU A 254 -5.65 1.61 0.12
CA LEU A 254 -6.29 1.64 1.44
C LEU A 254 -7.80 1.46 1.32
N ALA A 255 -8.46 2.17 0.41
CA ALA A 255 -9.89 1.99 0.14
C ALA A 255 -10.20 0.58 -0.29
N GLU A 256 -9.38 0.05 -1.21
CA GLU A 256 -9.49 -1.32 -1.68
C GLU A 256 -9.47 -2.28 -0.52
N PHE A 257 -8.59 -2.10 0.48
CA PHE A 257 -8.46 -3.00 1.62
C PHE A 257 -9.47 -2.76 2.75
N LEU A 258 -9.72 -1.51 3.13
CA LEU A 258 -10.42 -1.14 4.37
C LEU A 258 -11.93 -0.99 4.18
N TYR A 259 -12.39 -0.59 2.99
CA TYR A 259 -13.80 -0.32 2.75
C TYR A 259 -14.66 -1.56 3.05
N GLU A 260 -15.60 -1.39 4.00
CA GLU A 260 -16.50 -2.42 4.55
C GLU A 260 -15.81 -3.71 5.05
N SER A 261 -14.51 -3.65 5.31
CA SER A 261 -13.73 -4.83 5.72
C SER A 261 -14.08 -5.38 7.11
N TYR A 262 -14.93 -4.67 7.86
CA TYR A 262 -15.43 -5.09 9.16
C TYR A 262 -16.19 -6.43 9.07
N TYR A 263 -16.80 -6.75 7.92
CA TYR A 263 -17.43 -8.05 7.68
C TYR A 263 -16.45 -9.24 7.73
N TYR A 264 -15.13 -9.02 7.60
CA TYR A 264 -14.12 -10.08 7.70
C TYR A 264 -13.67 -10.35 9.15
N THR A 265 -14.02 -9.48 10.10
CA THR A 265 -13.44 -9.49 11.45
C THR A 265 -14.42 -9.87 12.56
N PHE A 266 -15.71 -10.05 12.25
CA PHE A 266 -16.79 -10.29 13.23
C PHE A 266 -17.31 -11.72 13.25
N ASP A 267 -16.44 -12.70 13.04
CA ASP A 267 -16.84 -14.08 12.74
C ASP A 267 -17.37 -14.89 13.95
N ASP A 268 -17.94 -14.20 14.94
CA ASP A 268 -18.82 -14.76 15.96
C ASP A 268 -20.27 -14.75 15.42
N PRO A 269 -20.99 -15.89 15.42
CA PRO A 269 -22.38 -15.99 14.98
C PRO A 269 -23.35 -15.00 15.66
N LEU A 270 -22.98 -14.45 16.82
CA LEU A 270 -23.75 -13.45 17.57
C LEU A 270 -23.29 -12.00 17.31
N SER A 271 -22.17 -11.81 16.63
CA SER A 271 -21.64 -10.49 16.31
C SER A 271 -22.42 -9.83 15.18
N ARG A 272 -22.78 -8.57 15.38
CA ARG A 272 -23.47 -7.74 14.39
C ARG A 272 -22.47 -6.75 13.77
N PRO A 273 -22.45 -6.58 12.43
CA PRO A 273 -23.30 -7.24 11.43
C PRO A 273 -22.75 -8.61 10.97
N GLN A 274 -23.65 -9.58 10.83
CA GLN A 274 -23.29 -10.93 10.38
C GLN A 274 -23.03 -10.96 8.87
N LEU A 275 -21.95 -11.64 8.46
CA LEU A 275 -21.72 -11.97 7.06
C LEU A 275 -22.65 -13.11 6.62
N ASN A 276 -23.49 -12.86 5.62
CA ASN A 276 -24.39 -13.83 5.02
C ASN A 276 -24.56 -13.57 3.51
N ILE A 277 -25.27 -14.46 2.79
CA ILE A 277 -25.44 -14.35 1.34
C ILE A 277 -26.16 -13.05 0.93
N PRO A 278 -27.28 -12.64 1.57
CA PRO A 278 -27.90 -11.33 1.29
C PRO A 278 -26.95 -10.14 1.47
N THR A 279 -26.10 -10.16 2.51
CA THR A 279 -25.06 -9.15 2.69
C THR A 279 -24.09 -9.13 1.50
N LEU A 280 -23.60 -10.29 1.06
CA LEU A 280 -22.71 -10.39 -0.10
C LEU A 280 -23.37 -9.91 -1.41
N GLN A 281 -24.67 -10.14 -1.61
CA GLN A 281 -25.41 -9.64 -2.76
C GLN A 281 -25.62 -8.11 -2.74
N LYS A 282 -25.71 -7.54 -1.53
CA LYS A 282 -25.80 -6.09 -1.33
C LYS A 282 -24.44 -5.39 -1.41
N HIS A 283 -23.37 -6.10 -1.03
CA HIS A 283 -22.00 -5.60 -0.93
C HIS A 283 -21.03 -6.50 -1.73
N PRO A 284 -21.16 -6.56 -3.08
CA PRO A 284 -20.41 -7.51 -3.91
C PRO A 284 -18.89 -7.32 -3.89
N GLN A 285 -18.39 -6.14 -3.52
CA GLN A 285 -16.96 -5.85 -3.30
C GLN A 285 -16.33 -6.75 -2.22
N LEU A 286 -17.12 -7.28 -1.29
CA LEU A 286 -16.63 -8.24 -0.29
C LEU A 286 -16.13 -9.54 -0.94
N CYS A 287 -16.59 -9.84 -2.15
CA CYS A 287 -16.14 -10.98 -2.94
C CYS A 287 -14.80 -10.76 -3.64
N PHE A 288 -14.24 -9.54 -3.60
CA PHE A 288 -12.94 -9.23 -4.19
C PHE A 288 -11.76 -9.56 -3.27
N LYS A 289 -12.01 -10.05 -2.05
CA LYS A 289 -10.96 -10.53 -1.15
C LYS A 289 -11.29 -11.93 -0.63
N PRO A 290 -11.42 -12.92 -1.54
CA PRO A 290 -11.83 -14.25 -1.15
C PRO A 290 -10.89 -14.88 -0.12
N LYS A 291 -9.62 -14.46 -0.03
CA LYS A 291 -8.68 -14.97 1.00
C LYS A 291 -9.17 -14.77 2.45
N TYR A 292 -10.01 -13.77 2.72
CA TYR A 292 -10.57 -13.49 4.05
C TYR A 292 -11.93 -14.14 4.30
N LEU A 293 -12.42 -14.96 3.35
CA LEU A 293 -13.71 -15.63 3.46
C LEU A 293 -13.56 -17.10 3.84
N ARG A 294 -14.54 -17.61 4.61
CA ARG A 294 -14.73 -19.06 4.79
C ARG A 294 -15.15 -19.71 3.48
N GLN A 295 -14.93 -21.02 3.35
CA GLN A 295 -15.23 -21.76 2.12
C GLN A 295 -16.68 -21.60 1.63
N LYS A 296 -17.66 -21.61 2.55
CA LYS A 296 -19.08 -21.37 2.22
C LYS A 296 -19.27 -20.01 1.53
N PHE A 297 -18.65 -18.95 2.03
CA PHE A 297 -18.78 -17.60 1.47
C PHE A 297 -17.93 -17.40 0.21
N LYS A 298 -16.78 -18.07 0.09
CA LYS A 298 -16.03 -18.16 -1.17
C LYS A 298 -16.91 -18.72 -2.30
N GLN A 299 -17.59 -19.84 -2.05
CA GLN A 299 -18.50 -20.43 -3.04
C GLN A 299 -19.67 -19.51 -3.35
N ALA A 300 -20.32 -18.94 -2.33
CA ALA A 300 -21.41 -17.98 -2.53
C ALA A 300 -20.96 -16.78 -3.36
N CYS A 301 -19.76 -16.25 -3.13
CA CYS A 301 -19.20 -15.16 -3.91
C CYS A 301 -18.95 -15.54 -5.38
N LEU A 302 -18.40 -16.73 -5.66
CA LEU A 302 -18.27 -17.21 -7.04
C LEU A 302 -19.62 -17.28 -7.73
N ASP A 303 -20.61 -17.87 -7.08
CA ASP A 303 -21.98 -17.97 -7.57
C ASP A 303 -22.60 -16.58 -7.83
N ILE A 304 -22.41 -15.63 -6.91
CA ILE A 304 -22.92 -14.25 -7.03
C ILE A 304 -22.31 -13.56 -8.24
N LEU A 305 -20.99 -13.65 -8.41
CA LEU A 305 -20.27 -13.02 -9.52
C LEU A 305 -20.62 -13.66 -10.87
N GLN A 306 -20.69 -14.99 -10.94
CA GLN A 306 -21.01 -15.71 -12.18
C GLN A 306 -22.46 -15.52 -12.64
N LYS A 307 -23.40 -15.51 -11.69
CA LYS A 307 -24.84 -15.42 -12.00
C LYS A 307 -25.35 -13.98 -12.03
N GLY A 308 -24.51 -13.00 -11.68
CA GLY A 308 -24.90 -11.59 -11.62
C GLY A 308 -26.01 -11.30 -10.60
N THR A 309 -26.05 -12.01 -9.46
CA THR A 309 -27.19 -11.94 -8.51
C THR A 309 -27.07 -10.81 -7.47
N TYR A 310 -26.22 -9.82 -7.73
CA TYR A 310 -26.10 -8.59 -6.95
C TYR A 310 -27.11 -7.54 -7.45
N LYS A 311 -27.47 -6.57 -6.61
CA LYS A 311 -28.41 -5.50 -7.01
C LYS A 311 -27.75 -4.55 -8.02
N THR A 312 -28.08 -4.67 -9.31
CA THR A 312 -27.70 -3.75 -10.40
C THR A 312 -28.84 -2.79 -10.71
N GLN A 313 -28.59 -1.48 -10.81
CA GLN A 313 -29.57 -0.58 -11.44
C GLN A 313 -29.18 -0.04 -12.81
N THR A 314 -27.91 -0.09 -13.22
CA THR A 314 -27.41 -0.11 -14.62
C THR A 314 -25.94 -0.59 -14.58
N ILE A 315 -25.24 -0.80 -15.71
CA ILE A 315 -23.77 -1.06 -15.71
C ILE A 315 -23.01 0.21 -15.26
N GLU A 316 -23.50 1.39 -15.64
CA GLU A 316 -22.97 2.66 -15.13
C GLU A 316 -23.27 2.84 -13.64
N ASP A 317 -24.46 2.44 -13.17
CA ASP A 317 -24.77 2.40 -11.74
C ASP A 317 -24.08 1.24 -11.06
N TYR A 318 -23.67 0.17 -11.74
CA TYR A 318 -22.86 -0.88 -11.13
C TYR A 318 -21.47 -0.31 -10.81
N PHE A 319 -20.93 0.56 -11.65
CA PHE A 319 -19.69 1.29 -11.40
C PHE A 319 -19.85 2.53 -10.48
N LYS A 320 -21.05 3.12 -10.38
CA LYS A 320 -21.38 4.20 -9.40
C LYS A 320 -21.83 3.67 -8.02
N ILE A 321 -22.54 2.54 -7.96
CA ILE A 321 -23.03 1.83 -6.75
C ILE A 321 -21.87 1.09 -6.10
N ILE A 322 -21.01 0.43 -6.89
CA ILE A 322 -19.66 0.10 -6.45
C ILE A 322 -18.81 1.38 -6.58
N GLY A 323 -19.21 2.50 -5.94
CA GLY A 323 -18.54 3.82 -6.04
C GLY A 323 -17.01 3.78 -5.85
N TYR A 324 -16.53 2.65 -5.31
CA TYR A 324 -15.24 2.02 -5.57
C TYR A 324 -14.66 2.27 -6.98
N LEU A 325 -15.31 2.04 -8.12
CA LEU A 325 -14.66 2.16 -9.45
C LEU A 325 -14.55 3.58 -10.01
N GLN A 326 -15.40 4.51 -9.58
CA GLN A 326 -15.16 5.94 -9.80
C GLN A 326 -14.03 6.46 -8.90
N THR A 327 -13.77 5.79 -7.77
CA THR A 327 -12.70 6.11 -6.81
C THR A 327 -11.43 5.25 -6.96
N ILE A 328 -11.48 4.15 -7.71
CA ILE A 328 -10.45 3.11 -7.79
C ILE A 328 -10.31 2.73 -9.27
N PRO A 329 -9.35 3.34 -9.98
CA PRO A 329 -9.20 3.18 -11.42
C PRO A 329 -8.77 1.78 -11.88
N LEU A 330 -8.37 0.90 -10.94
CA LEU A 330 -7.95 -0.48 -11.16
C LEU A 330 -8.56 -1.40 -10.10
N VAL A 331 -9.46 -2.30 -10.50
CA VAL A 331 -10.04 -3.32 -9.60
C VAL A 331 -9.14 -4.53 -9.54
N ASN A 332 -8.82 -4.91 -8.30
CA ASN A 332 -8.07 -6.10 -7.99
C ASN A 332 -8.96 -7.10 -7.24
N VAL A 333 -8.77 -8.38 -7.51
CA VAL A 333 -9.24 -9.44 -6.62
C VAL A 333 -8.03 -10.04 -5.91
N ASP A 334 -8.05 -9.94 -4.59
CA ASP A 334 -6.86 -9.99 -3.74
C ASP A 334 -5.82 -8.97 -4.26
N ASN A 335 -4.68 -9.45 -4.77
CA ASN A 335 -3.64 -8.62 -5.40
C ASN A 335 -3.52 -8.87 -6.91
N SER A 336 -4.51 -9.52 -7.53
CA SER A 336 -4.52 -9.77 -8.98
C SER A 336 -5.34 -8.70 -9.70
N PRO A 337 -4.78 -7.98 -10.68
CA PRO A 337 -5.56 -7.04 -11.47
C PRO A 337 -6.61 -7.77 -12.29
N CYS A 338 -7.85 -7.28 -12.26
CA CYS A 338 -8.96 -7.86 -13.00
C CYS A 338 -9.52 -6.89 -14.04
N LEU A 339 -9.76 -5.62 -13.67
CA LEU A 339 -10.47 -4.65 -14.51
C LEU A 339 -9.90 -3.24 -14.33
N ALA A 340 -9.88 -2.43 -15.39
CA ALA A 340 -9.63 -0.99 -15.30
C ALA A 340 -10.39 -0.25 -16.40
N HIS A 341 -10.50 1.08 -16.29
CA HIS A 341 -10.90 1.90 -17.42
C HIS A 341 -9.67 2.24 -18.27
N ASN A 342 -9.77 2.06 -19.58
CA ASN A 342 -8.74 2.49 -20.52
C ASN A 342 -8.83 4.01 -20.80
N ALA A 343 -7.93 4.53 -21.63
CA ALA A 343 -7.89 5.95 -22.00
C ALA A 343 -9.18 6.49 -22.64
N GLN A 344 -10.00 5.61 -23.23
CA GLN A 344 -11.29 5.95 -23.84
C GLN A 344 -12.46 5.78 -22.86
N GLY A 345 -12.19 5.50 -21.58
CA GLY A 345 -13.21 5.25 -20.56
C GLY A 345 -13.92 3.90 -20.72
N LYS A 346 -13.41 2.99 -21.56
CA LYS A 346 -13.97 1.65 -21.74
C LYS A 346 -13.34 0.66 -20.75
N LEU A 347 -14.11 -0.34 -20.34
CA LEU A 347 -13.63 -1.39 -19.47
C LEU A 347 -12.58 -2.27 -20.19
N GLN A 348 -11.38 -2.33 -19.64
CA GLN A 348 -10.31 -3.24 -20.01
C GLN A 348 -10.29 -4.41 -19.03
N LYS A 349 -10.30 -5.63 -19.57
CA LYS A 349 -10.19 -6.88 -18.79
C LYS A 349 -8.74 -7.36 -18.83
N PHE A 350 -8.17 -7.67 -17.66
CA PHE A 350 -6.84 -8.23 -17.53
C PHE A 350 -6.89 -9.76 -17.50
N LYS A 351 -5.90 -10.43 -18.10
CA LYS A 351 -5.82 -11.88 -18.05
C LYS A 351 -5.52 -12.32 -16.61
N SER A 352 -6.42 -13.11 -16.03
CA SER A 352 -6.27 -13.62 -14.68
C SER A 352 -6.52 -15.13 -14.59
N LYS A 353 -5.74 -15.79 -13.74
CA LYS A 353 -6.00 -17.18 -13.31
C LYS A 353 -6.88 -17.24 -12.07
N ASN A 354 -7.19 -16.10 -11.45
CA ASN A 354 -8.03 -16.04 -10.27
C ASN A 354 -9.50 -16.28 -10.71
N PRO A 355 -10.17 -17.35 -10.21
CA PRO A 355 -11.52 -17.69 -10.65
C PRO A 355 -12.55 -16.59 -10.32
N PHE A 356 -12.30 -15.77 -9.30
CA PHE A 356 -13.15 -14.64 -8.95
C PHE A 356 -12.98 -13.47 -9.93
N CYS A 357 -11.75 -13.17 -10.38
CA CYS A 357 -11.54 -12.21 -11.48
C CYS A 357 -12.28 -12.67 -12.73
N VAL A 358 -12.11 -13.94 -13.12
CA VAL A 358 -12.75 -14.50 -14.32
C VAL A 358 -14.27 -14.45 -14.22
N ALA A 359 -14.83 -14.80 -13.06
CA ALA A 359 -16.27 -14.69 -12.81
C ALA A 359 -16.77 -13.25 -12.96
N LEU A 360 -16.09 -12.29 -12.33
CA LEU A 360 -16.42 -10.86 -12.43
C LEU A 360 -16.32 -10.37 -13.88
N GLN A 361 -15.28 -10.77 -14.60
CA GLN A 361 -15.06 -10.39 -16.00
C GLN A 361 -16.10 -10.98 -16.95
N ASN A 362 -16.63 -12.16 -16.69
CA ASN A 362 -17.64 -12.79 -17.54
C ASN A 362 -19.06 -12.28 -17.25
N GLY A 363 -19.29 -11.74 -16.05
CA GLY A 363 -20.56 -11.11 -15.66
C GLY A 363 -20.74 -9.67 -16.18
N LEU A 364 -19.74 -9.12 -16.87
CA LEU A 364 -19.69 -7.78 -17.46
C LEU A 364 -19.47 -7.87 -18.97
#